data_AF-A0A815N1C4-F1
#
_entry.id   AF-A0A815N1C4-F1
#
_cell.length_a   1.000
_cell.length_b   1.000
_cell.length_c   1.000
_cell.angle_alpha   90.00
_cell.angle_beta   90.00
_cell.angle_gamma   90.00
#
_symmetry.space_group_name_H-M   'P 1'
#
loop_
_entity.id
_entity.type
_entity.pdbx_description
1 polymer ?
#
loop_
_entity_poly.entity_id
_entity_poly.type
_entity_poly.pdbx_seq_one_letter_code
_entity_poly.pdbx_strand_id
1 'polypeptide(L)'
;MPSDIQGIIKGITNVGNLIGQLVFGYLSDSKGRKSVYGIELLIIIMATICSAMAGSAATGVGTLGFLGFWRLVLGIGIGGDYPMSATVSSEWSSAGRRGQMLALTFSMQGWVMAAGNALARLIVDKFKCDSVHTHLPTYNRSQLKHGIVHLSVGNFHRSHLAYYMDVLANEYDQTEWGIIGVGVRSVDKPISTVLQAQDGMYTLISKGCNETDVDVRIIGSLIRYIFAPDAPERALAVLMHPHTKIVSMTITVSGYDLDLKNVDIQHDLHHPQAPRTVFGFIVHALDGRRRANKAPFTVLSCDNVQQNGEVIKRCILKFAKALNNIELLDYIQTKVTFPNSMVDRITPVTSDTDRQYVHLHCGIADGWPVVTEPFMQWVIEDSFCNGRPPLELLSNAPYNVLLTEHVEASECMKMRLLNASHTAMCYLGYLMGYTYIHETILDKHIQSYIEHLMNDEVTPVLPAVPNVDLDAYKRTLIQRFSNPHMKDTLSRVCMDGASKFPKYLVPTIVEQLKRGVIPYMCALAIGSWIRYLGGKDESNRPIILSDVLATELKLHELASETRPSAIEMLSVRQVFGDLANDQRFAETVQNAVKLLYEEGSKTTLEKWISGPRSSHK
;
A
#
# COMPACT_ATOMS: atom_id res chain seq x y z
N MET A 1 -15.74 16.81 -8.07
CA MET A 1 -14.89 17.51 -9.05
C MET A 1 -13.82 18.27 -8.30
N PRO A 2 -12.57 18.24 -8.78
CA PRO A 2 -11.50 19.13 -8.33
C PRO A 2 -11.93 20.61 -8.33
N SER A 3 -11.42 21.40 -7.38
CA SER A 3 -11.85 22.79 -7.15
C SER A 3 -11.51 23.74 -8.30
N ASP A 4 -10.40 23.49 -8.99
CA ASP A 4 -9.92 24.17 -10.19
C ASP A 4 -10.86 23.99 -11.39
N ILE A 5 -11.44 22.80 -11.56
CA ILE A 5 -12.41 22.52 -12.64
C ILE A 5 -13.79 23.07 -12.30
N GLN A 6 -14.19 22.99 -11.02
CA GLN A 6 -15.50 23.45 -10.57
C GLN A 6 -15.71 24.95 -10.82
N GLY A 7 -14.67 25.76 -10.64
CA GLY A 7 -14.72 27.21 -10.91
C GLY A 7 -14.99 27.52 -12.39
N ILE A 8 -14.28 26.83 -13.30
CA ILE A 8 -14.41 27.02 -14.76
C ILE A 8 -15.83 26.67 -15.23
N ILE A 9 -16.35 25.50 -14.82
CA ILE A 9 -17.69 25.05 -15.22
C ILE A 9 -18.79 26.00 -14.72
N LYS A 10 -18.67 26.50 -13.49
CA LYS A 10 -19.60 27.52 -12.95
C LYS A 10 -19.49 28.84 -13.71
N GLY A 11 -18.27 29.26 -14.05
CA GLY A 11 -18.01 30.48 -14.83
C GLY A 11 -18.67 30.44 -16.21
N ILE A 12 -18.61 29.30 -16.90
CA ILE A 12 -19.23 29.12 -18.23
C ILE A 12 -20.74 29.34 -18.18
N THR A 13 -21.43 28.84 -17.16
CA THR A 13 -22.87 29.10 -17.00
C THR A 13 -23.18 30.59 -16.79
N ASN A 14 -22.33 31.33 -16.07
CA ASN A 14 -22.49 32.77 -15.89
C ASN A 14 -22.29 33.55 -17.19
N VAL A 15 -21.32 33.14 -18.03
CA VAL A 15 -21.13 33.71 -19.38
C VAL A 15 -22.38 33.47 -20.23
N GLY A 16 -22.91 32.25 -20.20
CA GLY A 16 -24.17 31.92 -20.88
C GLY A 16 -25.33 32.79 -20.40
N ASN A 17 -25.43 33.02 -19.09
CA ASN A 17 -26.47 33.86 -18.48
C ASN A 17 -26.42 35.30 -19.03
N LEU A 18 -25.24 35.92 -19.10
CA LEU A 18 -25.09 37.25 -19.69
C LEU A 18 -25.53 37.29 -21.16
N ILE A 19 -25.12 36.28 -21.95
CA ILE A 19 -25.52 36.17 -23.36
C ILE A 19 -27.05 36.03 -23.47
N GLY A 20 -27.64 35.17 -22.65
CA GLY A 20 -29.08 34.94 -22.59
C GLY A 20 -29.86 36.22 -22.32
N GLN A 21 -29.45 37.00 -21.31
CA GLN A 21 -30.11 38.25 -20.96
C GLN A 21 -30.16 39.24 -22.13
N LEU A 22 -29.04 39.41 -22.84
CA LEU A 22 -28.95 40.33 -23.98
C LEU A 22 -29.75 39.82 -25.19
N VAL A 23 -29.60 38.54 -25.53
CA VAL A 23 -30.24 37.93 -26.70
C VAL A 23 -31.75 37.89 -26.53
N PHE A 24 -32.24 37.39 -25.39
CA PHE A 24 -33.68 37.29 -25.14
C PHE A 24 -34.32 38.65 -24.87
N GLY A 25 -33.59 39.61 -24.29
CA GLY A 25 -34.03 41.00 -24.23
C GLY A 25 -34.35 41.54 -25.63
N TYR A 26 -33.38 41.47 -26.54
CA TYR A 26 -33.56 41.91 -27.93
C TYR A 26 -34.65 41.12 -28.69
N LEU A 27 -34.66 39.79 -28.58
CA LEU A 27 -35.67 38.95 -29.24
C LEU A 27 -37.08 39.25 -28.74
N SER A 28 -37.23 39.54 -27.45
CA SER A 28 -38.53 39.87 -26.84
C SER A 28 -39.10 41.19 -27.38
N ASP A 29 -38.24 42.16 -27.65
CA ASP A 29 -38.62 43.45 -28.23
C ASP A 29 -38.92 43.32 -29.74
N SER A 30 -38.16 42.49 -30.46
CA SER A 30 -38.32 42.32 -31.91
C SER A 30 -39.48 41.41 -32.32
N LYS A 31 -39.69 40.28 -31.64
CA LYS A 31 -40.67 39.24 -32.02
C LYS A 31 -41.90 39.20 -31.11
N GLY A 32 -41.91 40.01 -30.06
CA GLY A 32 -42.95 40.05 -29.05
C GLY A 32 -42.78 38.98 -27.98
N ARG A 33 -43.01 39.37 -26.72
CA ARG A 33 -42.71 38.54 -25.53
C ARG A 33 -43.44 37.20 -25.50
N LYS A 34 -44.69 37.15 -25.97
CA LYS A 34 -45.48 35.89 -26.01
C LYS A 34 -44.90 34.82 -26.94
N SER A 35 -44.21 35.22 -28.02
CA SER A 35 -43.65 34.26 -28.99
C SER A 35 -42.32 33.68 -28.53
N VAL A 36 -41.60 34.43 -27.70
CA VAL A 36 -40.30 34.04 -27.14
C VAL A 36 -40.48 33.25 -25.85
N TYR A 37 -41.50 33.58 -25.05
CA TYR A 37 -41.85 32.89 -23.81
C TYR A 37 -42.06 31.38 -24.03
N GLY A 38 -41.34 30.56 -23.28
CA GLY A 38 -41.32 29.10 -23.38
C GLY A 38 -40.17 28.55 -24.22
N ILE A 39 -39.56 29.34 -25.11
CA ILE A 39 -38.35 28.92 -25.85
C ILE A 39 -37.17 28.84 -24.89
N GLU A 40 -37.01 29.82 -24.00
CA GLU A 40 -36.01 29.80 -22.93
C GLU A 40 -36.19 28.58 -22.02
N LEU A 41 -37.44 28.23 -21.67
CA LEU A 41 -37.74 27.06 -20.85
C LEU A 41 -37.38 25.75 -21.56
N LEU A 42 -37.66 25.64 -22.86
CA LEU A 42 -37.25 24.48 -23.66
C LEU A 42 -35.71 24.33 -23.69
N ILE A 43 -34.99 25.45 -23.82
CA ILE A 43 -33.52 25.47 -23.76
C ILE A 43 -33.04 25.00 -22.39
N ILE A 44 -33.64 25.47 -21.29
CA ILE A 44 -33.30 25.04 -19.93
C ILE A 44 -33.52 23.52 -19.77
N ILE A 45 -34.68 23.00 -20.16
CA ILE A 45 -35.02 21.58 -20.03
C ILE A 45 -34.03 20.71 -20.83
N MET A 46 -33.84 21.03 -22.11
CA MET A 46 -32.94 20.31 -23.00
C MET A 46 -31.50 20.32 -22.47
N ALA A 47 -30.99 21.51 -22.11
CA ALA A 47 -29.63 21.64 -21.61
C ALA A 47 -29.43 20.96 -20.25
N THR A 48 -30.47 20.89 -19.41
CA THR A 48 -30.44 20.16 -18.14
C THR A 48 -30.33 18.65 -18.38
N ILE A 49 -31.16 18.10 -19.28
CA ILE A 49 -31.11 16.68 -19.66
C ILE A 49 -29.74 16.35 -20.27
N CYS A 50 -29.27 17.14 -21.22
CA CYS A 50 -27.97 16.91 -21.86
C CYS A 50 -26.78 17.10 -20.90
N SER A 51 -26.89 18.00 -19.92
CA SER A 51 -25.89 18.13 -18.85
C SER A 51 -25.86 16.90 -17.94
N ALA A 52 -27.03 16.32 -17.64
CA ALA A 52 -27.13 15.10 -16.84
C ALA A 52 -26.65 13.86 -17.60
N MET A 53 -26.80 13.84 -18.92
CA MET A 53 -26.34 12.77 -19.80
C MET A 53 -24.90 12.96 -20.32
N ALA A 54 -24.16 13.93 -19.78
CA ALA A 54 -22.78 14.18 -20.20
C ALA A 54 -21.88 12.99 -19.83
N GLY A 55 -21.65 12.09 -20.78
CA GLY A 55 -20.81 10.89 -20.65
C GLY A 55 -19.65 10.86 -21.65
N SER A 56 -18.67 9.99 -21.40
CA SER A 56 -17.53 9.74 -22.30
C SER A 56 -17.94 8.83 -23.47
N ALA A 57 -18.81 9.30 -24.37
CA ALA A 57 -19.32 8.49 -25.47
C ALA A 57 -18.92 8.97 -26.87
N ALA A 58 -18.19 10.09 -27.00
CA ALA A 58 -17.80 10.64 -28.30
C ALA A 58 -16.28 10.86 -28.38
N THR A 59 -15.66 10.29 -29.42
CA THR A 59 -14.25 10.54 -29.77
C THR A 59 -14.07 12.03 -30.14
N GLY A 60 -13.23 12.75 -29.39
CA GLY A 60 -12.77 14.11 -29.75
C GLY A 60 -13.09 15.22 -28.74
N VAL A 61 -14.10 15.07 -27.88
CA VAL A 61 -14.40 16.05 -26.82
C VAL A 61 -14.55 15.32 -25.49
N GLY A 62 -13.65 15.60 -24.55
CA GLY A 62 -13.71 15.02 -23.20
C GLY A 62 -15.01 15.40 -22.47
N THR A 63 -15.42 14.60 -21.48
CA THR A 63 -16.65 14.81 -20.70
C THR A 63 -16.81 16.24 -20.18
N LEU A 64 -15.71 16.89 -19.79
CA LEU A 64 -15.71 18.28 -19.33
C LEU A 64 -16.02 19.29 -20.43
N GLY A 65 -15.56 19.04 -21.67
CA GLY A 65 -15.88 19.89 -22.82
C GLY A 65 -17.36 19.78 -23.19
N PHE A 66 -17.91 18.57 -23.18
CA PHE A 66 -19.34 18.33 -23.43
C PHE A 66 -20.22 18.94 -22.33
N LEU A 67 -19.85 18.73 -21.06
CA LEU A 67 -20.53 19.35 -19.92
C LEU A 67 -20.42 20.88 -19.98
N GLY A 68 -19.25 21.42 -20.32
CA GLY A 68 -19.02 22.86 -20.47
C GLY A 68 -19.94 23.47 -21.53
N PHE A 69 -20.06 22.83 -22.69
CA PHE A 69 -20.97 23.27 -23.75
C PHE A 69 -22.43 23.33 -23.27
N TRP A 70 -22.95 22.25 -22.69
CA TRP A 70 -24.34 22.25 -22.21
C TRP A 70 -24.56 23.18 -21.02
N ARG A 71 -23.54 23.43 -20.21
CA ARG A 71 -23.57 24.44 -19.14
C ARG A 71 -23.62 25.86 -19.66
N LEU A 72 -23.02 26.14 -20.82
CA LEU A 72 -23.16 27.43 -21.52
C LEU A 72 -24.59 27.60 -22.04
N VAL A 73 -25.12 26.59 -22.74
CA VAL A 73 -26.50 26.60 -23.29
C VAL A 73 -27.54 26.72 -22.17
N LEU A 74 -27.36 26.01 -21.07
CA LEU A 74 -28.18 26.13 -19.87
C LEU A 74 -28.14 27.57 -19.32
N GLY A 75 -26.94 28.16 -19.27
CA GLY A 75 -26.76 29.56 -18.90
C GLY A 75 -27.57 30.50 -19.78
N ILE A 76 -27.56 30.31 -21.10
CA ILE A 76 -28.34 31.13 -22.05
C ILE A 76 -29.85 31.04 -21.75
N GLY A 77 -30.36 29.83 -21.52
CA GLY A 77 -31.77 29.64 -21.16
C GLY A 77 -32.13 30.35 -19.85
N ILE A 78 -31.33 30.14 -18.79
CA ILE A 78 -31.52 30.81 -17.49
C ILE A 78 -31.47 32.34 -17.64
N GLY A 79 -30.52 32.85 -18.43
CA GLY A 79 -30.38 34.28 -18.68
C GLY A 79 -31.53 34.89 -19.45
N GLY A 80 -32.19 34.13 -20.31
CA GLY A 80 -33.42 34.55 -20.97
C GLY A 80 -34.63 34.55 -20.04
N ASP A 81 -34.71 33.61 -19.10
CA ASP A 81 -35.84 33.47 -18.18
C ASP A 81 -35.97 34.64 -17.20
N TYR A 82 -34.87 35.19 -16.70
CA TYR A 82 -34.90 36.33 -15.76
C TYR A 82 -35.64 37.58 -16.29
N PRO A 83 -35.25 38.18 -17.43
CA PRO A 83 -35.94 39.35 -17.97
C PRO A 83 -37.35 39.00 -18.46
N MET A 84 -37.56 37.79 -18.99
CA MET A 84 -38.85 37.36 -19.53
C MET A 84 -39.90 37.16 -18.43
N SER A 85 -39.59 36.37 -17.40
CA SER A 85 -40.49 36.11 -16.28
C SER A 85 -40.84 37.38 -15.51
N ALA A 86 -39.86 38.26 -15.27
CA ALA A 86 -40.07 39.55 -14.63
C ALA A 86 -41.00 40.44 -15.46
N THR A 87 -40.74 40.55 -16.77
CA THR A 87 -41.52 41.45 -17.61
C THR A 87 -42.94 40.95 -17.82
N VAL A 88 -43.13 39.65 -18.12
CA VAL A 88 -44.45 39.03 -18.28
C VAL A 88 -45.28 39.14 -16.99
N SER A 89 -44.67 38.86 -15.83
CA SER A 89 -45.34 39.02 -14.52
C SER A 89 -45.81 40.46 -14.30
N SER A 90 -45.02 41.45 -14.72
CA SER A 90 -45.38 42.86 -14.58
C SER A 90 -46.47 43.32 -15.56
N GLU A 91 -46.46 42.80 -16.80
CA GLU A 91 -47.42 43.16 -17.85
C GLU A 91 -48.81 42.58 -17.59
N TRP A 92 -48.89 41.38 -17.02
CA TRP A 92 -50.16 40.74 -16.66
C TRP A 92 -50.73 41.20 -15.30
N SER A 93 -49.98 42.02 -14.57
CA SER A 93 -50.39 42.56 -13.27
C SER A 93 -51.09 43.92 -13.42
N SER A 94 -52.14 44.13 -12.61
CA SER A 94 -52.80 45.44 -12.50
C SER A 94 -51.84 46.50 -11.98
N ALA A 95 -52.00 47.75 -12.43
CA ALA A 95 -51.03 48.83 -12.20
C ALA A 95 -50.63 49.03 -10.72
N GLY A 96 -51.55 48.82 -9.78
CA GLY A 96 -51.29 48.93 -8.34
C GLY A 96 -50.57 47.73 -7.70
N ARG A 97 -50.42 46.60 -8.40
CA ARG A 97 -49.83 45.35 -7.88
C ARG A 97 -48.55 44.92 -8.60
N ARG A 98 -48.11 45.64 -9.63
CA ARG A 98 -46.92 45.28 -10.44
C ARG A 98 -45.65 45.11 -9.59
N GLY A 99 -45.39 46.06 -8.68
CA GLY A 99 -44.23 45.99 -7.78
C GLY A 99 -44.30 44.79 -6.83
N GLN A 100 -45.48 44.47 -6.31
CA GLN A 100 -45.69 43.31 -5.43
C GLN A 100 -45.49 41.98 -6.17
N MET A 101 -45.98 41.85 -7.41
CA MET A 101 -45.77 40.64 -8.20
C MET A 101 -44.31 40.45 -8.62
N LEU A 102 -43.62 41.52 -9.02
CA LEU A 102 -42.18 41.46 -9.29
C LEU A 102 -41.39 41.00 -8.05
N ALA A 103 -41.67 41.59 -6.88
CA ALA A 103 -41.03 41.19 -5.63
C ALA A 103 -41.31 39.72 -5.26
N LEU A 104 -42.54 39.25 -5.47
CA LEU A 104 -42.91 37.87 -5.21
C LEU A 104 -42.15 36.89 -6.13
N THR A 105 -42.08 37.18 -7.44
CA THR A 105 -41.37 36.35 -8.42
C THR A 105 -39.89 36.17 -8.04
N PHE A 106 -39.20 37.26 -7.69
CA PHE A 106 -37.79 37.17 -7.26
C PHE A 106 -37.63 36.54 -5.88
N SER A 107 -38.60 36.67 -4.97
CA SER A 107 -38.53 36.05 -3.63
C SER A 107 -38.59 34.51 -3.69
N MET A 108 -39.25 33.94 -4.71
CA MET A 108 -39.37 32.49 -4.89
C MET A 108 -38.04 31.81 -5.26
N GLN A 109 -37.06 32.56 -5.78
CA GLN A 109 -35.74 32.04 -6.14
C GLN A 109 -35.03 31.41 -4.93
N GLY A 110 -35.09 32.06 -3.76
CA GLY A 110 -34.46 31.55 -2.54
C GLY A 110 -35.04 30.20 -2.11
N TRP A 111 -36.37 30.04 -2.23
CA TRP A 111 -37.07 28.80 -1.92
C TRP A 111 -36.72 27.67 -2.89
N VAL A 112 -36.67 27.96 -4.19
CA VAL A 112 -36.27 26.97 -5.21
C VAL A 112 -34.83 26.50 -4.99
N MET A 113 -33.91 27.41 -4.65
CA MET A 113 -32.52 27.06 -4.34
C MET A 113 -32.42 26.20 -3.06
N ALA A 114 -33.18 26.54 -2.02
CA ALA A 114 -33.21 25.76 -0.78
C ALA A 114 -33.76 24.34 -1.00
N ALA A 115 -34.90 24.22 -1.69
CA ALA A 115 -35.52 22.94 -2.01
C ALA A 115 -34.62 22.06 -2.91
N GLY A 116 -34.00 22.66 -3.92
CA GLY A 116 -33.05 21.96 -4.80
C GLY A 116 -31.83 21.42 -4.05
N ASN A 117 -31.27 22.21 -3.12
CA ASN A 117 -30.15 21.76 -2.28
C ASN A 117 -30.55 20.64 -1.31
N ALA A 118 -31.75 20.71 -0.72
CA ALA A 118 -32.26 19.66 0.16
C ALA A 118 -32.47 18.34 -0.60
N LEU A 119 -33.09 18.40 -1.79
CA LEU A 119 -33.30 17.23 -2.64
C LEU A 119 -31.96 16.63 -3.11
N ALA A 120 -31.00 17.46 -3.52
CA ALA A 120 -29.68 16.99 -3.92
C ALA A 120 -28.95 16.26 -2.77
N ARG A 121 -29.04 16.78 -1.54
CA ARG A 121 -28.49 16.10 -0.35
C ARG A 121 -29.16 14.75 -0.12
N LEU A 122 -30.50 14.69 -0.14
CA LEU A 122 -31.24 13.43 0.04
C LEU A 122 -30.86 12.37 -1.00
N ILE A 123 -30.70 12.78 -2.27
CA ILE A 123 -30.27 11.87 -3.34
C ILE A 123 -28.83 11.39 -3.08
N VAL A 124 -27.90 12.30 -2.78
CA VAL A 124 -26.50 11.95 -2.54
C VAL A 124 -26.35 11.04 -1.31
N ASP A 125 -27.06 11.32 -0.22
CA ASP A 125 -26.99 10.52 1.00
C ASP A 125 -27.56 9.12 0.79
N LYS A 126 -28.64 9.00 0.01
CA LYS A 126 -29.22 7.69 -0.34
C LYS A 126 -28.31 6.86 -1.25
N PHE A 127 -27.67 7.49 -2.25
CA PHE A 127 -26.70 6.81 -3.12
C PHE A 127 -25.40 6.43 -2.41
N LYS A 128 -24.99 7.15 -1.35
CA LYS A 128 -23.79 6.83 -0.58
C LYS A 128 -23.94 5.54 0.23
N CYS A 129 -25.07 5.34 0.91
CA CYS A 129 -25.32 4.15 1.74
C CYS A 129 -25.33 2.83 0.96
N ASP A 130 -25.70 2.84 -0.32
CA ASP A 130 -25.83 1.61 -1.12
C ASP A 130 -24.53 1.18 -1.83
N SER A 131 -23.43 1.93 -1.70
CA SER A 131 -22.29 1.79 -2.62
C SER A 131 -21.13 0.90 -2.15
N VAL A 132 -20.97 0.60 -0.86
CA VAL A 132 -19.90 -0.27 -0.35
C VAL A 132 -20.40 -1.14 0.82
N HIS A 133 -20.48 -2.45 0.60
CA HIS A 133 -20.84 -3.40 1.65
C HIS A 133 -19.71 -3.44 2.70
N THR A 134 -19.99 -2.97 3.92
CA THR A 134 -19.02 -2.98 5.02
C THR A 134 -19.26 -4.20 5.92
N HIS A 135 -18.29 -5.11 5.99
CA HIS A 135 -18.32 -6.27 6.88
C HIS A 135 -18.05 -5.85 8.32
N LEU A 136 -19.01 -6.12 9.20
CA LEU A 136 -18.89 -5.90 10.63
C LEU A 136 -18.49 -7.21 11.33
N PRO A 137 -17.72 -7.17 12.44
CA PRO A 137 -17.55 -8.32 13.31
C PRO A 137 -18.90 -8.83 13.78
N THR A 138 -19.18 -10.10 13.49
CA THR A 138 -20.40 -10.82 13.90
C THR A 138 -20.22 -11.55 15.23
N TYR A 139 -18.97 -11.82 15.62
CA TYR A 139 -18.64 -12.39 16.93
C TYR A 139 -18.75 -11.34 18.05
N ASN A 140 -19.07 -11.82 19.25
CA ASN A 140 -19.09 -10.97 20.43
C ASN A 140 -17.67 -10.64 20.90
N ARG A 141 -17.18 -9.43 20.61
CA ARG A 141 -15.84 -8.97 21.01
C ARG A 141 -15.56 -9.09 22.51
N SER A 142 -16.58 -8.99 23.38
CA SER A 142 -16.40 -9.13 24.83
C SER A 142 -16.01 -10.56 25.26
N GLN A 143 -16.22 -11.55 24.39
CA GLN A 143 -15.83 -12.94 24.62
C GLN A 143 -14.43 -13.27 24.09
N LEU A 144 -13.80 -12.36 23.32
CA LEU A 144 -12.43 -12.57 22.86
C LEU A 144 -11.45 -12.62 24.02
N LYS A 145 -10.75 -13.73 24.17
CA LYS A 145 -9.60 -13.85 25.08
C LYS A 145 -8.33 -13.58 24.32
N HIS A 146 -7.36 -12.93 24.97
CA HIS A 146 -6.06 -12.72 24.36
C HIS A 146 -5.25 -14.02 24.36
N GLY A 147 -4.88 -14.50 23.18
CA GLY A 147 -3.91 -15.57 22.98
C GLY A 147 -2.58 -15.06 22.45
N ILE A 148 -2.59 -13.86 21.85
CA ILE A 148 -1.47 -13.27 21.12
C ILE A 148 -1.16 -11.88 21.68
N VAL A 149 0.13 -11.63 21.90
CA VAL A 149 0.65 -10.28 22.06
C VAL A 149 1.45 -9.94 20.82
N HIS A 150 1.20 -8.77 20.24
CA HIS A 150 1.91 -8.33 19.04
C HIS A 150 2.77 -7.10 19.35
N LEU A 151 4.09 -7.20 19.14
CA LEU A 151 5.05 -6.12 19.32
C LEU A 151 5.18 -5.32 18.02
N SER A 152 5.06 -3.98 18.12
CA SER A 152 5.08 -3.03 17.00
C SER A 152 3.93 -3.20 16.01
N VAL A 153 2.76 -2.65 16.38
CA VAL A 153 1.52 -2.70 15.59
C VAL A 153 1.59 -1.77 14.37
N GLY A 154 2.12 -2.29 13.26
CA GLY A 154 2.18 -1.60 11.98
C GLY A 154 0.96 -1.84 11.08
N ASN A 155 1.00 -1.26 9.88
CA ASN A 155 -0.01 -1.51 8.85
C ASN A 155 -0.07 -2.97 8.43
N PHE A 156 1.09 -3.60 8.20
CA PHE A 156 1.15 -5.00 7.77
C PHE A 156 0.51 -5.96 8.79
N HIS A 157 0.81 -5.82 10.07
CA HIS A 157 0.16 -6.62 11.11
C HIS A 157 -1.37 -6.48 11.07
N ARG A 158 -1.85 -5.24 10.96
CA ARG A 158 -3.28 -4.91 10.94
C ARG A 158 -3.99 -5.44 9.69
N SER A 159 -3.28 -5.53 8.56
CA SER A 159 -3.83 -6.11 7.34
C SER A 159 -3.63 -7.63 7.21
N HIS A 160 -2.77 -8.25 8.03
CA HIS A 160 -2.37 -9.65 7.85
C HIS A 160 -2.73 -10.53 9.06
N LEU A 161 -1.88 -10.61 10.09
CA LEU A 161 -2.13 -11.48 11.25
C LEU A 161 -3.45 -11.12 11.95
N ALA A 162 -3.70 -9.82 12.19
CA ALA A 162 -4.93 -9.38 12.82
C ALA A 162 -6.17 -9.70 11.97
N TYR A 163 -6.04 -9.63 10.65
CA TYR A 163 -7.09 -10.04 9.72
C TYR A 163 -7.40 -11.54 9.84
N TYR A 164 -6.40 -12.42 9.85
CA TYR A 164 -6.65 -13.85 10.03
C TYR A 164 -7.32 -14.18 11.36
N MET A 165 -6.94 -13.51 12.45
CA MET A 165 -7.59 -13.74 13.75
C MET A 165 -9.04 -13.24 13.76
N ASP A 166 -9.32 -12.14 13.04
CA ASP A 166 -10.68 -11.63 12.89
C ASP A 166 -11.56 -12.58 12.06
N VAL A 167 -11.01 -13.16 11.00
CA VAL A 167 -11.68 -14.19 10.18
C VAL A 167 -11.94 -15.44 11.01
N LEU A 168 -10.94 -15.94 11.75
CA LEU A 168 -11.11 -17.12 12.62
C LEU A 168 -12.19 -16.91 13.68
N ALA A 169 -12.28 -15.72 14.27
CA ALA A 169 -13.33 -15.39 15.22
C ALA A 169 -14.71 -15.28 14.55
N ASN A 170 -14.80 -14.68 13.36
CA ASN A 170 -16.06 -14.49 12.63
C ASN A 170 -16.62 -15.77 12.02
N GLU A 171 -15.78 -16.53 11.33
CA GLU A 171 -16.22 -17.63 10.46
C GLU A 171 -16.13 -19.00 11.15
N TYR A 172 -15.32 -19.11 12.20
CA TYR A 172 -15.02 -20.38 12.86
C TYR A 172 -15.18 -20.35 14.39
N ASP A 173 -15.74 -19.28 14.94
CA ASP A 173 -15.99 -19.07 16.39
C ASP A 173 -14.74 -19.28 17.27
N GLN A 174 -13.55 -18.98 16.73
CA GLN A 174 -12.28 -19.14 17.44
C GLN A 174 -11.96 -17.89 18.28
N THR A 175 -12.58 -17.79 19.45
CA THR A 175 -12.51 -16.58 20.29
C THR A 175 -11.31 -16.53 21.26
N GLU A 176 -10.46 -17.57 21.28
CA GLU A 176 -9.31 -17.66 22.19
C GLU A 176 -8.05 -16.91 21.71
N TRP A 177 -8.09 -16.30 20.53
CA TRP A 177 -6.93 -15.76 19.82
C TRP A 177 -6.99 -14.26 19.56
N GLY A 178 -7.66 -13.51 20.43
CA GLY A 178 -7.60 -12.06 20.45
C GLY A 178 -6.17 -11.53 20.64
N ILE A 179 -5.94 -10.31 20.16
CA ILE A 179 -4.61 -9.70 20.09
C ILE A 179 -4.53 -8.51 21.04
N ILE A 180 -3.47 -8.47 21.85
CA ILE A 180 -3.04 -7.25 22.53
C ILE A 180 -1.84 -6.67 21.78
N GLY A 181 -2.02 -5.48 21.22
CA GLY A 181 -0.95 -4.73 20.57
C GLY A 181 -0.06 -4.03 21.59
N VAL A 182 1.24 -4.03 21.37
CA VAL A 182 2.23 -3.33 22.19
C VAL A 182 3.11 -2.47 21.29
N GLY A 183 2.94 -1.15 21.35
CA GLY A 183 3.85 -0.19 20.72
C GLY A 183 5.07 0.01 21.61
N VAL A 184 6.27 -0.17 21.06
CA VAL A 184 7.54 -0.13 21.82
C VAL A 184 8.40 1.07 21.45
N ARG A 185 8.15 1.72 20.31
CA ARG A 185 8.91 2.88 19.84
C ARG A 185 8.06 4.14 19.95
N SER A 186 8.71 5.30 20.10
CA SER A 186 8.03 6.61 20.13
C SER A 186 7.14 6.85 18.90
N VAL A 187 7.53 6.35 17.72
CA VAL A 187 6.74 6.43 16.48
C VAL A 187 5.39 5.71 16.57
N ASP A 188 5.21 4.79 17.53
CA ASP A 188 3.96 4.06 17.75
C ASP A 188 2.94 4.88 18.56
N LYS A 189 3.34 6.03 19.13
CA LYS A 189 2.47 6.83 20.00
C LYS A 189 1.19 7.32 19.29
N PRO A 190 1.24 7.90 18.07
CA PRO A 190 0.04 8.40 17.42
C PRO A 190 -0.99 7.30 17.14
N ILE A 191 -0.55 6.16 16.58
CA ILE A 191 -1.45 5.03 16.30
C ILE A 191 -1.99 4.41 17.60
N SER A 192 -1.18 4.35 18.66
CA SER A 192 -1.64 3.85 19.96
C SER A 192 -2.81 4.68 20.52
N THR A 193 -2.71 6.01 20.44
CA THR A 193 -3.77 6.92 20.92
C THR A 193 -5.06 6.71 20.14
N VAL A 194 -4.98 6.60 18.81
CA VAL A 194 -6.16 6.40 17.96
C VAL A 194 -6.80 5.04 18.19
N LEU A 195 -6.01 3.95 18.17
CA LEU A 195 -6.56 2.61 18.36
C LEU A 195 -7.10 2.41 19.79
N GLN A 196 -6.51 3.04 20.81
CA GLN A 196 -7.11 3.04 22.16
C GLN A 196 -8.46 3.75 22.20
N ALA A 197 -8.59 4.90 21.52
CA ALA A 197 -9.87 5.63 21.44
C ALA A 197 -10.95 4.90 20.62
N GLN A 198 -10.56 3.95 19.76
CA GLN A 198 -11.44 3.13 18.93
C GLN A 198 -11.65 1.71 19.48
N ASP A 199 -11.37 1.46 20.76
CA ASP A 199 -11.46 0.14 21.39
C ASP A 199 -10.68 -0.97 20.63
N GLY A 200 -9.58 -0.59 20.00
CA GLY A 200 -8.74 -1.44 19.15
C GLY A 200 -9.30 -1.71 17.75
N MET A 201 -10.50 -1.22 17.41
CA MET A 201 -11.11 -1.42 16.10
C MET A 201 -10.54 -0.46 15.06
N TYR A 202 -10.50 -0.92 13.81
CA TYR A 202 -10.15 -0.13 12.65
C TYR A 202 -10.74 -0.75 11.39
N THR A 203 -10.80 0.05 10.34
CA THR A 203 -11.33 -0.32 9.03
C THR A 203 -10.19 -0.79 8.14
N LEU A 204 -10.34 -1.99 7.58
CA LEU A 204 -9.51 -2.54 6.54
C LEU A 204 -10.21 -2.36 5.19
N ILE A 205 -9.48 -1.82 4.23
CA ILE A 205 -9.96 -1.58 2.87
C ILE A 205 -9.08 -2.39 1.92
N SER A 206 -9.64 -3.46 1.39
CA SER A 206 -9.01 -4.28 0.36
C SER A 206 -9.41 -3.73 -1.01
N LYS A 207 -8.44 -3.30 -1.82
CA LYS A 207 -8.68 -2.74 -3.16
C LYS A 207 -7.97 -3.57 -4.22
N GLY A 208 -8.72 -4.22 -5.09
CA GLY A 208 -8.20 -4.94 -6.27
C GLY A 208 -7.89 -4.01 -7.44
N CYS A 209 -7.74 -4.56 -8.65
CA CYS A 209 -7.35 -3.75 -9.81
C CYS A 209 -8.50 -2.90 -10.39
N ASN A 210 -9.74 -3.31 -10.15
CA ASN A 210 -10.93 -2.63 -10.66
C ASN A 210 -11.54 -1.75 -9.56
N GLU A 211 -12.12 -0.61 -9.92
CA GLU A 211 -12.76 0.30 -8.95
C GLU A 211 -13.91 -0.33 -8.16
N THR A 212 -14.55 -1.37 -8.72
CA THR A 212 -15.62 -2.13 -8.07
C THR A 212 -15.11 -3.27 -7.19
N ASP A 213 -13.83 -3.63 -7.30
CA ASP A 213 -13.20 -4.69 -6.50
C ASP A 213 -12.68 -4.09 -5.19
N VAL A 214 -13.62 -3.65 -4.36
CA VAL A 214 -13.32 -3.08 -3.04
C VAL A 214 -14.11 -3.83 -1.97
N ASP A 215 -13.39 -4.42 -1.02
CA ASP A 215 -13.94 -5.03 0.17
C ASP A 215 -13.56 -4.19 1.40
N VAL A 216 -14.56 -3.86 2.23
CA VAL A 216 -14.35 -3.07 3.44
C VAL A 216 -14.79 -3.89 4.64
N ARG A 217 -13.90 -4.01 5.63
CA ARG A 217 -14.16 -4.77 6.86
C ARG A 217 -13.72 -3.98 8.09
N ILE A 218 -14.55 -3.93 9.11
CA ILE A 218 -14.12 -3.50 10.44
C ILE A 218 -13.46 -4.68 11.14
N ILE A 219 -12.21 -4.52 11.55
CA ILE A 219 -11.44 -5.53 12.27
C ILE A 219 -11.60 -5.33 13.77
N GLY A 220 -11.98 -6.40 14.47
CA GLY A 220 -12.23 -6.39 15.91
C GLY A 220 -11.27 -7.24 16.75
N SER A 221 -10.35 -7.98 16.10
CA SER A 221 -9.47 -8.97 16.74
C SER A 221 -8.38 -8.35 17.64
N LEU A 222 -8.05 -7.07 17.42
CA LEU A 222 -7.21 -6.28 18.32
C LEU A 222 -8.08 -5.78 19.48
N ILE A 223 -7.95 -6.41 20.64
CA ILE A 223 -8.82 -6.15 21.80
C ILE A 223 -8.30 -5.00 22.68
N ARG A 224 -7.01 -4.71 22.61
CA ARG A 224 -6.36 -3.67 23.41
C ARG A 224 -5.03 -3.26 22.78
N TYR A 225 -4.63 -2.01 23.01
CA TYR A 225 -3.31 -1.49 22.65
C TYR A 225 -2.62 -0.92 23.89
N ILE A 226 -1.36 -1.29 24.13
CA ILE A 226 -0.51 -0.73 25.18
C ILE A 226 0.65 0.00 24.53
N PHE A 227 0.88 1.26 24.92
CA PHE A 227 2.09 1.97 24.53
C PHE A 227 3.13 1.78 25.64
N ALA A 228 4.08 0.89 25.40
CA ALA A 228 5.04 0.44 26.40
C ALA A 228 5.90 1.55 27.00
N PRO A 229 6.35 2.59 26.26
CA PRO A 229 7.11 3.68 26.89
C PRO A 229 6.36 4.43 28.01
N ASP A 230 5.02 4.43 28.01
CA ASP A 230 4.22 5.04 29.09
C ASP A 230 3.88 4.06 30.23
N ALA A 231 3.90 2.75 29.94
CA ALA A 231 3.47 1.71 30.88
C ALA A 231 4.23 0.39 30.65
N PRO A 232 5.56 0.37 30.82
CA PRO A 232 6.39 -0.78 30.49
C PRO A 232 6.07 -1.98 31.38
N GLU A 233 5.74 -1.76 32.65
CA GLU A 233 5.31 -2.80 33.58
C GLU A 233 4.01 -3.48 33.14
N ARG A 234 3.08 -2.71 32.56
CA ARG A 234 1.82 -3.25 32.04
C ARG A 234 2.05 -4.06 30.78
N ALA A 235 2.90 -3.59 29.87
CA ALA A 235 3.29 -4.35 28.69
C ALA A 235 3.93 -5.68 29.11
N LEU A 236 4.91 -5.65 30.02
CA LEU A 236 5.58 -6.85 30.52
C LEU A 236 4.60 -7.82 31.21
N ALA A 237 3.67 -7.31 32.02
CA ALA A 237 2.66 -8.12 32.69
C ALA A 237 1.78 -8.91 31.71
N VAL A 238 1.41 -8.32 30.57
CA VAL A 238 0.61 -9.00 29.55
C VAL A 238 1.42 -10.12 28.87
N LEU A 239 2.71 -9.93 28.58
CA LEU A 239 3.55 -11.00 28.05
C LEU A 239 3.71 -12.17 29.07
N MET A 240 3.77 -11.85 30.36
CA MET A 240 3.85 -12.84 31.45
C MET A 240 2.51 -13.53 31.77
N HIS A 241 1.40 -13.06 31.21
CA HIS A 241 0.08 -13.59 31.50
C HIS A 241 -0.09 -15.00 30.89
N PRO A 242 -0.59 -16.01 31.63
CA PRO A 242 -0.63 -17.40 31.16
C PRO A 242 -1.42 -17.62 29.87
N HIS A 243 -2.40 -16.75 29.55
CA HIS A 243 -3.13 -16.82 28.29
C HIS A 243 -2.31 -16.39 27.07
N THR A 244 -1.24 -15.61 27.25
CA THR A 244 -0.31 -15.28 26.17
C THR A 244 0.45 -16.55 25.78
N LYS A 245 0.08 -17.09 24.61
CA LYS A 245 0.64 -18.31 24.01
C LYS A 245 1.63 -17.98 22.90
N ILE A 246 1.42 -16.85 22.21
CA ILE A 246 2.27 -16.37 21.12
C ILE A 246 2.62 -14.90 21.37
N VAL A 247 3.91 -14.56 21.26
CA VAL A 247 4.39 -13.18 21.11
C VAL A 247 4.86 -13.03 19.67
N SER A 248 4.09 -12.29 18.87
CA SER A 248 4.39 -12.02 17.47
C SER A 248 5.00 -10.61 17.29
N MET A 249 5.67 -10.36 16.16
CA MET A 249 6.28 -9.04 15.92
C MET A 249 6.38 -8.65 14.44
N THR A 250 6.29 -7.35 14.17
CA THR A 250 6.68 -6.70 12.90
C THR A 250 7.55 -5.48 13.20
N ILE A 251 8.84 -5.70 13.40
CA ILE A 251 9.81 -4.69 13.89
C ILE A 251 10.71 -4.15 12.77
N THR A 252 10.47 -4.54 11.53
CA THR A 252 11.27 -4.24 10.32
C THR A 252 12.64 -4.92 10.32
N VAL A 253 13.30 -4.98 9.16
CA VAL A 253 14.60 -5.64 8.99
C VAL A 253 15.68 -5.07 9.92
N SER A 254 15.68 -3.74 10.13
CA SER A 254 16.63 -3.08 11.04
C SER A 254 16.35 -3.37 12.52
N GLY A 255 15.15 -3.86 12.86
CA GLY A 255 14.80 -4.24 14.23
C GLY A 255 15.55 -5.46 14.76
N TYR A 256 16.19 -6.25 13.89
CA TYR A 256 16.95 -7.45 14.25
C TYR A 256 18.43 -7.17 14.53
N ASP A 257 18.89 -5.92 14.38
CA ASP A 257 20.27 -5.55 14.67
C ASP A 257 20.47 -5.32 16.17
N LEU A 258 20.77 -6.41 16.89
CA LEU A 258 21.09 -6.36 18.30
C LEU A 258 22.56 -5.93 18.52
N ASP A 259 22.78 -4.63 18.68
CA ASP A 259 24.04 -4.09 19.21
C ASP A 259 23.97 -4.00 20.74
N LEU A 260 24.84 -4.74 21.43
CA LEU A 260 24.92 -4.70 22.88
C LEU A 260 25.42 -3.35 23.40
N LYS A 261 26.07 -2.51 22.58
CA LYS A 261 26.50 -1.16 22.98
C LYS A 261 25.38 -0.13 22.87
N ASN A 262 24.26 -0.48 22.24
CA ASN A 262 23.11 0.41 22.11
C ASN A 262 22.57 0.82 23.49
N VAL A 263 22.22 2.10 23.65
CA VAL A 263 21.78 2.67 24.94
C VAL A 263 20.51 2.01 25.48
N ASP A 264 19.55 1.66 24.63
CA ASP A 264 18.30 1.03 25.06
C ASP A 264 18.52 -0.46 25.38
N ILE A 265 19.45 -1.12 24.69
CA ILE A 265 19.86 -2.49 25.05
C ILE A 265 20.59 -2.51 26.39
N GLN A 266 21.53 -1.58 26.61
CA GLN A 266 22.20 -1.42 27.90
C GLN A 266 21.21 -1.11 29.03
N HIS A 267 20.21 -0.27 28.76
CA HIS A 267 19.12 -0.04 29.71
C HIS A 267 18.41 -1.34 30.07
N ASP A 268 18.02 -2.14 29.08
CA ASP A 268 17.27 -3.37 29.30
C ASP A 268 18.06 -4.45 30.04
N LEU A 269 19.39 -4.45 29.93
CA LEU A 269 20.27 -5.34 30.70
C LEU A 269 20.27 -5.01 32.21
N HIS A 270 20.08 -3.73 32.57
CA HIS A 270 20.15 -3.26 33.95
C HIS A 270 18.77 -3.01 34.60
N HIS A 271 17.71 -2.88 33.80
CA HIS A 271 16.36 -2.52 34.27
C HIS A 271 15.30 -3.55 33.84
N PRO A 272 15.33 -4.79 34.39
CA PRO A 272 14.50 -5.90 33.93
C PRO A 272 12.99 -5.72 34.13
N GLN A 273 12.57 -4.81 35.01
CA GLN A 273 11.15 -4.53 35.27
C GLN A 273 10.54 -3.48 34.33
N ALA A 274 11.38 -2.77 33.57
CA ALA A 274 10.93 -1.69 32.69
C ALA A 274 11.72 -1.67 31.36
N PRO A 275 11.77 -2.77 30.59
CA PRO A 275 12.51 -2.78 29.34
C PRO A 275 11.93 -1.79 28.31
N ARG A 276 12.76 -1.39 27.35
CA ARG A 276 12.47 -0.45 26.27
C ARG A 276 12.47 -1.12 24.90
N THR A 277 13.21 -2.22 24.76
CA THR A 277 13.37 -2.93 23.49
C THR A 277 12.54 -4.20 23.45
N VAL A 278 12.22 -4.65 22.24
CA VAL A 278 11.52 -5.94 22.03
C VAL A 278 12.29 -7.12 22.65
N PHE A 279 13.61 -7.10 22.59
CA PHE A 279 14.46 -8.14 23.18
C PHE A 279 14.34 -8.16 24.71
N GLY A 280 14.40 -7.00 25.35
CA GLY A 280 14.20 -6.87 26.79
C GLY A 280 12.80 -7.34 27.20
N PHE A 281 11.75 -6.91 26.51
CA PHE A 281 10.38 -7.37 26.79
C PHE A 281 10.23 -8.88 26.70
N ILE A 282 10.72 -9.49 25.61
CA ILE A 282 10.61 -10.94 25.39
C ILE A 282 11.39 -11.70 26.44
N VAL A 283 12.67 -11.38 26.64
CA VAL A 283 13.56 -12.15 27.54
C VAL A 283 13.13 -12.01 28.99
N HIS A 284 12.80 -10.82 29.46
CA HIS A 284 12.37 -10.61 30.85
C HIS A 284 10.99 -11.21 31.11
N ALA A 285 10.09 -11.23 30.13
CA ALA A 285 8.82 -11.94 30.26
C ALA A 285 9.00 -13.46 30.32
N LEU A 286 9.89 -14.03 29.49
CA LEU A 286 10.22 -15.46 29.53
C LEU A 286 10.83 -15.84 30.89
N ASP A 287 11.74 -15.02 31.43
CA ASP A 287 12.30 -15.25 32.76
C ASP A 287 11.26 -15.14 33.87
N GLY A 288 10.37 -14.14 33.79
CA GLY A 288 9.25 -14.01 34.73
C GLY A 288 8.33 -15.23 34.72
N ARG A 289 8.03 -15.79 33.54
CA ARG A 289 7.24 -17.02 33.40
C ARG A 289 7.98 -18.24 33.95
N ARG A 290 9.28 -18.37 33.64
CA ARG A 290 10.15 -19.44 34.16
C ARG A 290 10.16 -19.46 35.69
N ARG A 291 10.43 -18.30 36.32
CA ARG A 291 10.45 -18.15 37.79
C ARG A 291 9.08 -18.43 38.43
N ALA A 292 8.00 -18.15 37.70
CA ALA A 292 6.63 -18.45 38.14
C ALA A 292 6.14 -19.86 37.75
N ASN A 293 7.01 -20.73 37.22
CA ASN A 293 6.67 -22.06 36.72
C ASN A 293 5.48 -22.09 35.73
N LYS A 294 5.42 -21.07 34.85
CA LYS A 294 4.41 -20.96 33.78
C LYS A 294 5.02 -21.43 32.46
N ALA A 295 4.22 -22.10 31.63
CA ALA A 295 4.63 -22.50 30.27
C ALA A 295 5.15 -21.28 29.48
N PRO A 296 6.17 -21.43 28.60
CA PRO A 296 6.65 -20.34 27.75
C PRO A 296 5.60 -19.92 26.70
N PHE A 297 5.92 -18.91 25.89
CA PHE A 297 5.17 -18.57 24.68
C PHE A 297 6.06 -18.75 23.45
N THR A 298 5.46 -19.00 22.29
CA THR A 298 6.15 -19.00 21.01
C THR A 298 6.54 -17.58 20.64
N VAL A 299 7.73 -17.38 20.07
CA VAL A 299 8.15 -16.07 19.52
C VAL A 299 8.05 -16.15 18.00
N LEU A 300 7.09 -15.43 17.41
CA LEU A 300 6.75 -15.51 15.98
C LEU A 300 7.11 -14.22 15.25
N SER A 301 8.15 -14.25 14.44
CA SER A 301 8.42 -13.13 13.54
C SER A 301 7.47 -13.16 12.34
N CYS A 302 6.91 -11.99 12.02
CA CYS A 302 6.14 -11.73 10.80
C CYS A 302 6.84 -10.66 9.94
N ASP A 303 8.16 -10.50 10.04
CA ASP A 303 8.93 -9.60 9.18
C ASP A 303 9.44 -10.31 7.92
N ASN A 304 9.65 -9.54 6.86
CA ASN A 304 10.27 -10.00 5.61
C ASN A 304 11.80 -10.14 5.76
N VAL A 305 12.21 -11.05 6.64
CA VAL A 305 13.59 -11.46 6.89
C VAL A 305 13.67 -12.96 6.57
N GLN A 306 14.67 -13.38 5.81
CA GLN A 306 14.87 -14.81 5.51
C GLN A 306 15.24 -15.55 6.80
N GLN A 307 14.62 -16.72 7.04
CA GLN A 307 14.77 -17.47 8.30
C GLN A 307 14.53 -16.58 9.52
N ASN A 308 13.45 -15.79 9.49
CA ASN A 308 13.18 -14.77 10.52
C ASN A 308 13.09 -15.34 11.95
N GLY A 309 12.61 -16.58 12.11
CA GLY A 309 12.58 -17.35 13.36
C GLY A 309 13.99 -17.63 13.90
N GLU A 310 14.89 -18.13 13.06
CA GLU A 310 16.28 -18.37 13.45
C GLU A 310 17.06 -17.07 13.71
N VAL A 311 16.78 -16.00 12.96
CA VAL A 311 17.38 -14.68 13.20
C VAL A 311 16.95 -14.12 14.57
N ILE A 312 15.65 -14.14 14.89
CA ILE A 312 15.18 -13.64 16.19
C ILE A 312 15.70 -14.50 17.34
N LYS A 313 15.74 -15.82 17.17
CA LYS A 313 16.30 -16.76 18.15
C LYS A 313 17.75 -16.39 18.48
N ARG A 314 18.60 -16.16 17.47
CA ARG A 314 19.99 -15.72 17.70
C ARG A 314 20.06 -14.41 18.48
N CYS A 315 19.20 -13.44 18.19
CA CYS A 315 19.16 -12.17 18.91
C CYS A 315 18.73 -12.36 20.37
N ILE A 316 17.66 -13.12 20.60
CA ILE A 316 17.15 -13.42 21.94
C ILE A 316 18.19 -14.18 22.78
N LEU A 317 18.87 -15.18 22.20
CA LEU A 317 19.94 -15.90 22.87
C LEU A 317 21.16 -15.01 23.15
N LYS A 318 21.53 -14.11 22.23
CA LYS A 318 22.61 -13.14 22.45
C LYS A 318 22.28 -12.18 23.60
N PHE A 319 21.05 -11.68 23.68
CA PHE A 319 20.59 -10.84 24.79
C PHE A 319 20.57 -11.63 26.11
N ALA A 320 19.98 -12.83 26.12
CA ALA A 320 19.92 -13.68 27.32
C ALA A 320 21.31 -14.05 27.84
N LYS A 321 22.28 -14.31 26.94
CA LYS A 321 23.68 -14.55 27.30
C LYS A 321 24.31 -13.31 27.96
N ALA A 322 24.00 -12.11 27.48
CA ALA A 322 24.52 -10.87 28.05
C ALA A 322 23.99 -10.59 29.48
N LEU A 323 22.86 -11.17 29.88
CA LEU A 323 22.37 -11.15 31.26
C LEU A 323 23.16 -12.06 32.21
N ASN A 324 24.05 -12.92 31.70
CA ASN A 324 24.82 -13.91 32.48
C ASN A 324 23.94 -14.86 33.32
N ASN A 325 22.73 -15.18 32.84
CA ASN A 325 21.81 -16.12 33.50
C ASN A 325 21.73 -17.44 32.71
N ILE A 326 22.48 -18.45 33.18
CA ILE A 326 22.60 -19.75 32.50
C ILE A 326 21.26 -20.51 32.49
N GLU A 327 20.50 -20.48 33.59
CA GLU A 327 19.20 -21.17 33.66
C GLU A 327 18.18 -20.58 32.69
N LEU A 328 18.18 -19.25 32.54
CA LEU A 328 17.31 -18.59 31.58
C LEU A 328 17.72 -18.93 30.14
N LEU A 329 19.02 -18.95 29.85
CA LEU A 329 19.52 -19.29 28.53
C LEU A 329 19.10 -20.72 28.15
N ASP A 330 19.34 -21.70 29.04
CA ASP A 330 18.94 -23.10 28.82
C ASP A 330 17.41 -23.25 28.68
N TYR A 331 16.65 -22.54 29.52
CA TYR A 331 15.19 -22.52 29.42
C TYR A 331 14.70 -22.00 28.06
N ILE A 332 15.28 -20.91 27.55
CA ILE A 332 14.91 -20.37 26.24
C ILE A 332 15.29 -21.37 25.13
N GLN A 333 16.48 -21.95 25.19
CA GLN A 333 16.96 -22.89 24.16
C GLN A 333 16.12 -24.17 24.09
N THR A 334 15.64 -24.67 25.24
CA THR A 334 14.99 -25.98 25.33
C THR A 334 13.46 -25.92 25.34
N LYS A 335 12.86 -24.78 25.73
CA LYS A 335 11.40 -24.68 25.92
C LYS A 335 10.70 -23.70 24.97
N VAL A 336 11.41 -22.75 24.36
CA VAL A 336 10.81 -21.73 23.49
C VAL A 336 11.00 -22.10 22.02
N THR A 337 9.93 -21.98 21.22
CA THR A 337 10.02 -22.15 19.76
C THR A 337 10.03 -20.81 19.05
N PHE A 338 10.70 -20.80 17.89
CA PHE A 338 10.90 -19.63 17.04
C PHE A 338 10.61 -20.03 15.58
N PRO A 339 9.35 -20.34 15.23
CA PRO A 339 9.01 -20.79 13.89
C PRO A 339 9.36 -19.72 12.85
N ASN A 340 9.98 -20.13 11.75
CA ASN A 340 10.15 -19.27 10.60
C ASN A 340 8.80 -19.06 9.91
N SER A 341 8.64 -17.92 9.24
CA SER A 341 7.44 -17.64 8.45
C SER A 341 7.72 -16.79 7.20
N MET A 342 7.00 -17.08 6.12
CA MET A 342 6.89 -16.22 4.94
C MET A 342 5.53 -15.53 4.96
N VAL A 343 5.56 -14.20 4.98
CA VAL A 343 4.37 -13.35 4.98
C VAL A 343 4.28 -12.54 3.70
N ASP A 344 3.09 -12.44 3.12
CA ASP A 344 2.88 -11.67 1.88
C ASP A 344 1.51 -11.01 1.84
N ARG A 345 1.52 -9.68 1.74
CA ARG A 345 0.37 -8.80 1.49
C ARG A 345 0.89 -7.38 1.28
N ILE A 346 0.67 -6.77 0.11
CA ILE A 346 1.05 -5.38 -0.13
C ILE A 346 0.13 -4.49 0.70
N THR A 347 0.72 -3.71 1.60
CA THR A 347 0.00 -2.83 2.53
C THR A 347 0.72 -1.47 2.62
N PRO A 348 0.24 -0.45 1.89
CA PRO A 348 0.82 0.88 1.88
C PRO A 348 0.69 1.58 3.24
N VAL A 349 1.36 2.72 3.34
CA VAL A 349 1.17 3.63 4.48
C VAL A 349 -0.22 4.26 4.37
N THR A 350 -0.90 4.40 5.51
CA THR A 350 -2.21 5.04 5.58
C THR A 350 -2.09 6.52 5.25
N SER A 351 -2.95 7.01 4.36
CA SER A 351 -3.00 8.42 3.97
C SER A 351 -4.27 9.13 4.46
N ASP A 352 -4.28 10.46 4.40
CA ASP A 352 -5.49 11.25 4.62
C ASP A 352 -6.60 10.93 3.63
N THR A 353 -6.23 10.59 2.39
CA THR A 353 -7.21 10.19 1.38
C THR A 353 -7.91 8.89 1.75
N ASP A 354 -7.26 7.99 2.48
CA ASP A 354 -7.88 6.74 2.94
C ASP A 354 -8.87 7.02 4.08
N ARG A 355 -8.52 7.91 5.01
CA ARG A 355 -9.44 8.37 6.07
C ARG A 355 -10.69 9.03 5.49
N GLN A 356 -10.50 9.90 4.50
CA GLN A 356 -11.61 10.54 3.79
C GLN A 356 -12.44 9.52 3.02
N TYR A 357 -11.83 8.50 2.41
CA TYR A 357 -12.54 7.43 1.71
C TYR A 357 -13.48 6.68 2.67
N VAL A 358 -12.98 6.24 3.83
CA VAL A 358 -13.81 5.53 4.83
C VAL A 358 -14.95 6.42 5.30
N HIS A 359 -14.68 7.71 5.57
CA HIS A 359 -15.72 8.64 5.97
C HIS A 359 -16.80 8.83 4.88
N LEU A 360 -16.41 9.02 3.62
CA LEU A 360 -17.32 9.31 2.53
C LEU A 360 -18.14 8.10 2.07
N HIS A 361 -17.53 6.91 2.07
CA HIS A 361 -18.14 5.69 1.51
C HIS A 361 -18.73 4.75 2.57
N CYS A 362 -18.19 4.76 3.79
CA CYS A 362 -18.68 3.88 4.87
C CYS A 362 -19.46 4.65 5.94
N GLY A 363 -19.40 5.99 5.93
CA GLY A 363 -19.98 6.83 7.00
C GLY A 363 -19.24 6.73 8.34
N ILE A 364 -18.04 6.15 8.36
CA ILE A 364 -17.26 5.89 9.57
C ILE A 364 -16.13 6.91 9.67
N ALA A 365 -16.04 7.59 10.82
CA ALA A 365 -14.89 8.45 11.13
C ALA A 365 -13.76 7.61 11.74
N ASP A 366 -13.00 6.90 10.90
CA ASP A 366 -11.84 6.12 11.34
C ASP A 366 -10.57 6.98 11.33
N GLY A 367 -9.93 7.11 12.49
CA GLY A 367 -8.71 7.89 12.67
C GLY A 367 -7.47 7.23 12.08
N TRP A 368 -7.48 5.91 11.85
CA TRP A 368 -6.33 5.17 11.34
C TRP A 368 -6.73 3.87 10.59
N PRO A 369 -7.40 3.95 9.43
CA PRO A 369 -7.71 2.76 8.63
C PRO A 369 -6.43 2.11 8.07
N VAL A 370 -6.58 0.94 7.44
CA VAL A 370 -5.51 0.28 6.70
C VAL A 370 -5.98 -0.09 5.31
N VAL A 371 -5.17 0.21 4.29
CA VAL A 371 -5.42 -0.16 2.90
C VAL A 371 -4.51 -1.32 2.52
N THR A 372 -5.04 -2.27 1.76
CA THR A 372 -4.30 -3.44 1.31
C THR A 372 -4.78 -3.91 -0.05
N GLU A 373 -3.98 -4.74 -0.71
CA GLU A 373 -4.47 -5.55 -1.82
C GLU A 373 -5.32 -6.75 -1.31
N PRO A 374 -6.12 -7.40 -2.20
CA PRO A 374 -6.90 -8.60 -1.86
C PRO A 374 -6.03 -9.82 -1.60
N PHE A 375 -4.93 -9.98 -2.36
CA PHE A 375 -4.03 -11.11 -2.19
C PHE A 375 -3.39 -11.10 -0.80
N MET A 376 -3.38 -12.26 -0.15
CA MET A 376 -2.64 -12.50 1.08
C MET A 376 -2.15 -13.95 1.11
N GLN A 377 -1.02 -14.17 1.75
CA GLN A 377 -0.46 -15.49 1.97
C GLN A 377 0.31 -15.52 3.30
N TRP A 378 0.27 -16.68 3.96
CA TRP A 378 1.06 -16.91 5.16
C TRP A 378 1.57 -18.35 5.20
N VAL A 379 2.88 -18.54 5.05
CA VAL A 379 3.52 -19.85 5.21
C VAL A 379 4.26 -19.85 6.54
N ILE A 380 4.06 -20.86 7.38
CA ILE A 380 4.60 -20.90 8.73
C ILE A 380 5.08 -22.30 9.06
N GLU A 381 6.21 -22.41 9.74
CA GLU A 381 6.60 -23.65 10.39
C GLU A 381 5.60 -24.00 11.51
N ASP A 382 5.10 -25.24 11.54
CA ASP A 382 4.19 -25.71 12.59
C ASP A 382 4.94 -26.08 13.88
N SER A 383 5.61 -25.09 14.47
CA SER A 383 6.49 -25.24 15.64
C SER A 383 6.10 -24.25 16.75
N PHE A 384 5.12 -24.65 17.58
CA PHE A 384 4.56 -23.81 18.64
C PHE A 384 4.64 -24.49 20.01
N CYS A 385 5.34 -23.87 20.97
CA CYS A 385 5.56 -24.45 22.30
C CYS A 385 4.37 -24.33 23.26
N ASN A 386 3.32 -23.58 22.91
CA ASN A 386 2.17 -23.35 23.78
C ASN A 386 0.84 -23.25 23.01
N GLY A 387 0.71 -24.06 21.96
CA GLY A 387 -0.45 -24.07 21.06
C GLY A 387 -0.48 -22.89 20.09
N ARG A 388 -1.41 -22.95 19.12
CA ARG A 388 -1.60 -21.95 18.08
C ARG A 388 -3.07 -21.89 17.62
N PRO A 389 -3.49 -20.82 16.92
CA PRO A 389 -4.78 -20.81 16.24
C PRO A 389 -4.90 -21.99 15.24
N PRO A 390 -6.11 -22.47 14.94
CA PRO A 390 -6.36 -23.50 13.93
C PRO A 390 -6.23 -22.92 12.51
N LEU A 391 -5.00 -22.53 12.16
CA LEU A 391 -4.64 -21.85 10.93
C LEU A 391 -4.92 -22.70 9.67
N GLU A 392 -4.98 -24.02 9.81
CA GLU A 392 -5.38 -24.95 8.76
C GLU A 392 -6.78 -24.70 8.21
N LEU A 393 -7.69 -24.08 8.98
CA LEU A 393 -9.02 -23.68 8.51
C LEU A 393 -8.97 -22.59 7.44
N LEU A 394 -7.82 -21.92 7.31
CA LEU A 394 -7.59 -20.81 6.38
C LEU A 394 -6.65 -21.23 5.22
N SER A 395 -6.56 -22.53 4.91
CA SER A 395 -5.62 -23.04 3.91
C SER A 395 -5.97 -22.66 2.47
N ASN A 396 -7.27 -22.49 2.19
CA ASN A 396 -7.77 -22.24 0.86
C ASN A 396 -7.81 -20.74 0.53
N ALA A 397 -7.92 -20.43 -0.76
CA ALA A 397 -8.20 -19.08 -1.22
C ALA A 397 -9.50 -18.55 -0.56
N PRO A 398 -9.56 -17.26 -0.19
CA PRO A 398 -8.57 -16.21 -0.48
C PRO A 398 -7.45 -16.09 0.57
N TYR A 399 -7.44 -16.94 1.61
CA TYR A 399 -6.57 -16.79 2.79
C TYR A 399 -5.16 -17.37 2.59
N ASN A 400 -5.04 -18.51 1.89
CA ASN A 400 -3.76 -19.11 1.50
C ASN A 400 -2.76 -19.31 2.66
N VAL A 401 -3.22 -19.83 3.80
CA VAL A 401 -2.35 -20.19 4.93
C VAL A 401 -1.76 -21.59 4.72
N LEU A 402 -0.44 -21.73 4.80
CA LEU A 402 0.25 -23.00 4.67
C LEU A 402 1.08 -23.28 5.92
N LEU A 403 0.73 -24.34 6.63
CA LEU A 403 1.56 -24.91 7.69
C LEU A 403 2.51 -25.93 7.06
N THR A 404 3.79 -25.83 7.39
CA THR A 404 4.87 -26.65 6.83
C THR A 404 5.89 -27.03 7.89
N GLU A 405 6.76 -27.98 7.60
CA GLU A 405 7.95 -28.25 8.41
C GLU A 405 9.10 -27.27 8.09
N HIS A 406 9.12 -26.79 6.84
CA HIS A 406 10.20 -25.99 6.26
C HIS A 406 9.63 -24.89 5.36
N VAL A 407 9.97 -23.63 5.64
CA VAL A 407 9.47 -22.45 4.90
C VAL A 407 10.43 -21.99 3.80
N GLU A 408 11.66 -22.50 3.76
CA GLU A 408 12.76 -21.96 2.99
C GLU A 408 12.46 -21.94 1.49
N ALA A 409 11.77 -22.96 0.98
CA ALA A 409 11.36 -23.02 -0.42
C ALA A 409 10.36 -21.89 -0.77
N SER A 410 9.35 -21.66 0.08
CA SER A 410 8.37 -20.60 -0.10
C SER A 410 8.95 -19.20 0.10
N GLU A 411 9.86 -19.03 1.08
CA GLU A 411 10.63 -17.81 1.26
C GLU A 411 11.46 -17.51 0.00
N CYS A 412 12.23 -18.49 -0.49
CA CYS A 412 13.06 -18.36 -1.67
C CYS A 412 12.24 -17.97 -2.90
N MET A 413 11.10 -18.64 -3.11
CA MET A 413 10.15 -18.34 -4.18
C MET A 413 9.68 -16.88 -4.13
N LYS A 414 9.16 -16.42 -2.98
CA LYS A 414 8.66 -15.06 -2.83
C LYS A 414 9.79 -14.04 -3.01
N MET A 415 10.96 -14.29 -2.42
CA MET A 415 12.11 -13.38 -2.48
C MET A 415 12.63 -13.23 -3.93
N ARG A 416 12.74 -14.33 -4.67
CA ARG A 416 13.31 -14.31 -6.02
C ARG A 416 12.30 -14.03 -7.13
N LEU A 417 11.01 -14.31 -6.95
CA LEU A 417 9.98 -13.98 -7.95
C LEU A 417 9.33 -12.61 -7.66
N LEU A 418 8.87 -12.35 -6.43
CA LEU A 418 8.21 -11.09 -6.09
C LEU A 418 9.24 -10.00 -5.83
N ASN A 419 10.06 -10.14 -4.78
CA ASN A 419 10.93 -9.03 -4.35
C ASN A 419 11.99 -8.68 -5.40
N ALA A 420 12.55 -9.69 -6.08
CA ALA A 420 13.51 -9.47 -7.15
C ALA A 420 12.88 -8.76 -8.35
N SER A 421 11.70 -9.18 -8.81
CA SER A 421 10.99 -8.49 -9.89
C SER A 421 10.65 -7.05 -9.53
N HIS A 422 10.16 -6.82 -8.31
CA HIS A 422 9.89 -5.48 -7.78
C HIS A 422 11.14 -4.59 -7.83
N THR A 423 12.28 -5.11 -7.37
CA THR A 423 13.57 -4.41 -7.35
C THR A 423 14.13 -4.20 -8.76
N ALA A 424 13.95 -5.18 -9.64
CA ALA A 424 14.48 -5.15 -11.01
C ALA A 424 13.76 -4.11 -11.88
N MET A 425 12.42 -4.00 -11.79
CA MET A 425 11.69 -2.99 -12.56
C MET A 425 11.73 -1.60 -11.95
N CYS A 426 11.92 -1.45 -10.63
CA CYS A 426 11.77 -0.14 -10.00
C CYS A 426 12.81 0.88 -10.50
N TYR A 427 14.07 0.46 -10.68
CA TYR A 427 15.13 1.36 -11.14
C TYR A 427 14.95 1.78 -12.60
N LEU A 428 14.64 0.83 -13.50
CA LEU A 428 14.29 1.16 -14.90
C LEU A 428 13.06 2.06 -14.97
N GLY A 429 12.01 1.72 -14.23
CA GLY A 429 10.78 2.49 -14.21
C GLY A 429 10.98 3.92 -13.72
N TYR A 430 11.80 4.10 -12.67
CA TYR A 430 12.14 5.42 -12.14
C TYR A 430 12.92 6.24 -13.18
N LEU A 431 13.91 5.64 -13.82
CA LEU A 431 14.74 6.32 -14.85
C LEU A 431 13.91 6.69 -16.08
N MET A 432 12.93 5.86 -16.46
CA MET A 432 11.96 6.14 -17.54
C MET A 432 10.90 7.20 -17.16
N GLY A 433 10.92 7.70 -15.92
CA GLY A 433 10.05 8.79 -15.46
C GLY A 433 8.69 8.38 -14.94
N TYR A 434 8.44 7.08 -14.70
CA TYR A 434 7.24 6.63 -13.99
C TYR A 434 7.30 7.03 -12.52
N THR A 435 6.14 7.02 -11.85
CA THR A 435 6.02 7.32 -10.41
C THR A 435 5.65 6.09 -9.60
N TYR A 436 4.81 5.21 -10.15
CA TYR A 436 4.25 4.06 -9.43
C TYR A 436 4.54 2.74 -10.12
N ILE A 437 4.57 1.65 -9.33
CA ILE A 437 4.78 0.30 -9.83
C ILE A 437 3.75 -0.12 -10.89
N HIS A 438 2.47 0.18 -10.66
CA HIS A 438 1.42 -0.17 -11.61
C HIS A 438 1.58 0.51 -12.97
N GLU A 439 2.17 1.71 -13.02
CA GLU A 439 2.48 2.37 -14.29
C GLU A 439 3.61 1.64 -15.01
N THR A 440 4.63 1.21 -14.27
CA THR A 440 5.81 0.52 -14.84
C THR A 440 5.47 -0.82 -15.44
N ILE A 441 4.70 -1.65 -14.74
CA ILE A 441 4.40 -3.01 -15.22
C ILE A 441 3.40 -3.00 -16.40
N LEU A 442 2.70 -1.89 -16.64
CA LEU A 442 1.83 -1.70 -17.80
C LEU A 442 2.62 -1.31 -19.07
N ASP A 443 3.90 -0.93 -18.94
CA ASP A 443 4.80 -0.83 -20.10
C ASP A 443 5.15 -2.24 -20.60
N LYS A 444 4.78 -2.52 -21.86
CA LYS A 444 4.98 -3.85 -22.48
C LYS A 444 6.43 -4.34 -22.45
N HIS A 445 7.41 -3.45 -22.49
CA HIS A 445 8.82 -3.83 -22.48
C HIS A 445 9.27 -4.18 -21.05
N ILE A 446 8.81 -3.43 -20.05
CA ILE A 446 9.06 -3.75 -18.62
C ILE A 446 8.36 -5.05 -18.25
N GLN A 447 7.10 -5.24 -18.65
CA GLN A 447 6.37 -6.49 -18.43
C GLN A 447 7.13 -7.67 -19.02
N SER A 448 7.55 -7.57 -20.29
CA SER A 448 8.34 -8.61 -20.95
C SER A 448 9.67 -8.88 -20.25
N TYR A 449 10.36 -7.84 -19.78
CA TYR A 449 11.59 -7.96 -19.00
C TYR A 449 11.38 -8.74 -17.70
N ILE A 450 10.30 -8.44 -16.96
CA ILE A 450 9.96 -9.14 -15.72
C ILE A 450 9.52 -10.58 -16.00
N GLU A 451 8.79 -10.84 -17.08
CA GLU A 451 8.45 -12.20 -17.50
C GLU A 451 9.70 -13.02 -17.83
N HIS A 452 10.68 -12.48 -18.56
CA HIS A 452 11.95 -13.17 -18.82
C HIS A 452 12.76 -13.39 -17.55
N LEU A 453 12.84 -12.39 -16.67
CA LEU A 453 13.50 -12.55 -15.37
C LEU A 453 12.90 -13.72 -14.58
N MET A 454 11.58 -13.77 -14.47
CA MET A 454 10.89 -14.82 -13.73
C MET A 454 11.01 -16.19 -14.41
N ASN A 455 10.84 -16.27 -15.73
CA ASN A 455 10.76 -17.53 -16.48
C ASN A 455 12.14 -18.13 -16.80
N ASP A 456 13.08 -17.30 -17.27
CA ASP A 456 14.33 -17.78 -17.88
C ASP A 456 15.49 -17.77 -16.88
N GLU A 457 15.43 -16.91 -15.86
CA GLU A 457 16.52 -16.74 -14.89
C GLU A 457 16.19 -17.28 -13.51
N VAL A 458 15.02 -16.94 -12.96
CA VAL A 458 14.64 -17.34 -11.60
C VAL A 458 14.09 -18.76 -11.54
N THR A 459 13.03 -19.07 -12.30
CA THR A 459 12.36 -20.37 -12.25
C THR A 459 13.33 -21.56 -12.40
N PRO A 460 14.31 -21.55 -13.32
CA PRO A 460 15.18 -22.70 -13.54
C PRO A 460 16.18 -23.01 -12.41
N VAL A 461 16.41 -22.06 -11.49
CA VAL A 461 17.29 -22.23 -10.32
C VAL A 461 16.53 -22.17 -8.99
N LEU A 462 15.20 -22.04 -9.05
CA LEU A 462 14.37 -22.02 -7.86
C LEU A 462 14.25 -23.45 -7.29
N PRO A 463 14.39 -23.65 -5.96
CA PRO A 463 14.09 -24.93 -5.36
C PRO A 463 12.63 -25.32 -5.62
N ALA A 464 12.35 -26.63 -5.65
CA ALA A 464 11.00 -27.13 -5.77
C ALA A 464 10.15 -26.64 -4.59
N VAL A 465 8.98 -26.07 -4.88
CA VAL A 465 8.03 -25.59 -3.87
C VAL A 465 6.82 -26.52 -3.88
N PRO A 466 6.62 -27.34 -2.84
CA PRO A 466 5.50 -28.27 -2.79
C PRO A 466 4.15 -27.56 -2.94
N ASN A 467 3.24 -28.15 -3.71
CA ASN A 467 1.86 -27.70 -3.87
C ASN A 467 1.68 -26.26 -4.40
N VAL A 468 2.67 -25.73 -5.14
CA VAL A 468 2.57 -24.41 -5.79
C VAL A 468 2.68 -24.53 -7.30
N ASP A 469 1.68 -24.02 -8.01
CA ASP A 469 1.77 -23.73 -9.45
C ASP A 469 2.54 -22.42 -9.63
N LEU A 470 3.82 -22.53 -10.02
CA LEU A 470 4.69 -21.37 -10.23
C LEU A 470 4.21 -20.47 -11.38
N ASP A 471 3.58 -21.02 -12.42
CA ASP A 471 3.08 -20.23 -13.54
C ASP A 471 1.84 -19.43 -13.13
N ALA A 472 0.95 -20.03 -12.34
CA ALA A 472 -0.16 -19.30 -11.72
C ALA A 472 0.37 -18.21 -10.77
N TYR A 473 1.34 -18.53 -9.93
CA TYR A 473 1.94 -17.56 -9.00
C TYR A 473 2.55 -16.36 -9.76
N LYS A 474 3.35 -16.59 -10.81
CA LYS A 474 3.91 -15.52 -11.65
C LYS A 474 2.84 -14.64 -12.30
N ARG A 475 1.75 -15.22 -12.82
CA ARG A 475 0.60 -14.45 -13.35
C ARG A 475 -0.04 -13.58 -12.28
N THR A 476 -0.22 -14.13 -11.07
CA THR A 476 -0.72 -13.38 -9.92
C THR A 476 0.21 -12.23 -9.56
N LEU A 477 1.54 -12.39 -9.62
CA LEU A 477 2.48 -11.28 -9.37
C LEU A 477 2.31 -10.14 -10.36
N ILE A 478 2.19 -10.43 -11.66
CA ILE A 478 1.93 -9.40 -12.68
C ILE A 478 0.62 -8.68 -12.37
N GLN A 479 -0.46 -9.40 -12.12
CA GLN A 479 -1.75 -8.82 -11.76
C GLN A 479 -1.66 -7.91 -10.53
N ARG A 480 -0.95 -8.35 -9.48
CA ARG A 480 -0.75 -7.59 -8.24
C ARG A 480 0.04 -6.31 -8.48
N PHE A 481 1.11 -6.38 -9.27
CA PHE A 481 1.88 -5.19 -9.64
C PHE A 481 1.03 -4.21 -10.46
N SER A 482 0.10 -4.70 -11.28
CA SER A 482 -0.78 -3.85 -12.11
C SER A 482 -1.88 -3.11 -11.31
N ASN A 483 -1.99 -3.32 -9.99
CA ASN A 483 -3.04 -2.71 -9.19
C ASN A 483 -2.81 -1.19 -8.97
N PRO A 484 -3.64 -0.30 -9.56
CA PRO A 484 -3.45 1.15 -9.45
C PRO A 484 -3.80 1.72 -8.07
N HIS A 485 -4.60 0.99 -7.29
CA HIS A 485 -5.10 1.48 -6.00
C HIS A 485 -4.10 1.36 -4.86
N MET A 486 -3.03 0.56 -5.04
CA MET A 486 -1.95 0.45 -4.07
C MET A 486 -1.06 1.69 -4.04
N LYS A 487 -0.97 2.44 -5.16
CA LYS A 487 -0.12 3.62 -5.34
C LYS A 487 1.30 3.43 -4.79
N ASP A 488 1.87 2.25 -5.03
CA ASP A 488 3.20 1.92 -4.54
C ASP A 488 4.25 2.72 -5.32
N THR A 489 4.94 3.65 -4.65
CA THR A 489 5.86 4.57 -5.32
C THR A 489 7.20 3.92 -5.61
N LEU A 490 7.75 4.21 -6.79
CA LEU A 490 9.09 3.75 -7.17
C LEU A 490 10.16 4.29 -6.23
N SER A 491 10.00 5.53 -5.74
CA SER A 491 10.90 6.11 -4.74
C SER A 491 11.01 5.25 -3.47
N ARG A 492 9.90 4.67 -3.01
CA ARG A 492 9.87 3.77 -1.85
C ARG A 492 10.49 2.40 -2.20
N VAL A 493 10.19 1.86 -3.37
CA VAL A 493 10.70 0.54 -3.80
C VAL A 493 12.20 0.59 -4.10
N CYS A 494 12.73 1.72 -4.60
CA CYS A 494 14.16 1.92 -4.88
C CYS A 494 15.06 2.06 -3.64
N MET A 495 14.49 2.33 -2.45
CA MET A 495 15.28 2.51 -1.21
C MET A 495 16.09 1.25 -0.85
N ASP A 496 17.23 1.42 -0.20
CA ASP A 496 18.06 0.34 0.36
C ASP A 496 18.44 -0.76 -0.65
N GLY A 497 18.73 -0.38 -1.90
CA GLY A 497 19.18 -1.30 -2.96
C GLY A 497 20.35 -2.19 -2.54
N ALA A 498 21.37 -1.61 -1.90
CA ALA A 498 22.57 -2.35 -1.46
C ALA A 498 22.25 -3.47 -0.46
N SER A 499 21.15 -3.36 0.29
CA SER A 499 20.66 -4.40 1.20
C SER A 499 19.72 -5.42 0.54
N LYS A 500 19.15 -5.07 -0.62
CA LYS A 500 18.17 -5.86 -1.38
C LYS A 500 18.82 -6.78 -2.41
N PHE A 501 19.75 -6.25 -3.23
CA PHE A 501 20.45 -7.03 -4.26
C PHE A 501 21.07 -8.34 -3.76
N PRO A 502 21.77 -8.37 -2.61
CA PRO A 502 22.39 -9.60 -2.09
C PRO A 502 21.38 -10.70 -1.75
N LYS A 503 20.14 -10.29 -1.42
CA LYS A 503 19.08 -11.19 -0.95
C LYS A 503 18.15 -11.63 -2.07
N TYR A 504 17.92 -10.77 -3.06
CA TYR A 504 16.88 -10.98 -4.07
C TYR A 504 17.44 -11.44 -5.42
N LEU A 505 18.48 -10.78 -5.94
CA LEU A 505 18.99 -11.03 -7.30
C LEU A 505 20.29 -11.83 -7.32
N VAL A 506 21.24 -11.51 -6.43
CA VAL A 506 22.56 -12.16 -6.38
C VAL A 506 22.47 -13.69 -6.28
N PRO A 507 21.57 -14.29 -5.47
CA PRO A 507 21.46 -15.76 -5.41
C PRO A 507 21.10 -16.38 -6.76
N THR A 508 20.15 -15.79 -7.49
CA THR A 508 19.79 -16.20 -8.86
C THR A 508 20.98 -16.08 -9.80
N ILE A 509 21.73 -14.97 -9.72
CA ILE A 509 22.91 -14.75 -10.56
C ILE A 509 23.95 -15.85 -10.34
N VAL A 510 24.30 -16.11 -9.09
CA VAL A 510 25.32 -17.11 -8.73
C VAL A 510 24.92 -18.50 -9.22
N GLU A 511 23.66 -18.89 -9.11
CA GLU A 511 23.20 -20.22 -9.54
C GLU A 511 23.11 -20.35 -11.06
N GLN A 512 22.73 -19.29 -11.78
CA GLN A 512 22.77 -19.26 -13.24
C GLN A 512 24.21 -19.37 -13.77
N LEU A 513 25.16 -18.63 -13.19
CA LEU A 513 26.56 -18.68 -13.58
C LEU A 513 27.19 -20.06 -13.32
N LYS A 514 26.82 -20.74 -12.22
CA LYS A 514 27.21 -22.14 -11.96
C LYS A 514 26.70 -23.10 -13.04
N ARG A 515 25.59 -22.80 -13.69
CA ARG A 515 25.04 -23.55 -14.84
C ARG A 515 25.65 -23.13 -16.18
N GLY A 516 26.61 -22.19 -16.17
CA GLY A 516 27.25 -21.66 -17.37
C GLY A 516 26.42 -20.61 -18.12
N VAL A 517 25.26 -20.20 -17.59
CA VAL A 517 24.31 -19.27 -18.23
C VAL A 517 24.51 -17.85 -17.69
N ILE A 518 24.54 -16.86 -18.58
CA ILE A 518 24.59 -15.44 -18.19
C ILE A 518 23.15 -14.95 -17.96
N PRO A 519 22.81 -14.47 -16.74
CA PRO A 519 21.49 -13.91 -16.46
C PRO A 519 21.44 -12.44 -16.87
N TYR A 520 21.08 -12.20 -18.14
CA TYR A 520 21.01 -10.88 -18.77
C TYR A 520 20.03 -9.92 -18.09
N MET A 521 18.86 -10.37 -17.65
CA MET A 521 17.86 -9.54 -16.98
C MET A 521 18.37 -9.09 -15.60
N CYS A 522 18.96 -10.00 -14.83
CA CYS A 522 19.66 -9.61 -13.59
C CYS A 522 20.82 -8.64 -13.84
N ALA A 523 21.57 -8.79 -14.94
CA ALA A 523 22.64 -7.85 -15.30
C ALA A 523 22.08 -6.45 -15.60
N LEU A 524 20.95 -6.35 -16.30
CA LEU A 524 20.26 -5.08 -16.54
C LEU A 524 19.69 -4.46 -15.26
N ALA A 525 19.18 -5.27 -14.33
CA ALA A 525 18.76 -4.80 -13.01
C ALA A 525 19.91 -4.14 -12.24
N ILE A 526 21.10 -4.77 -12.22
CA ILE A 526 22.30 -4.18 -11.60
C ILE A 526 22.71 -2.92 -12.36
N GLY A 527 22.73 -2.95 -13.70
CA GLY A 527 23.10 -1.79 -14.52
C GLY A 527 22.18 -0.58 -14.27
N SER A 528 20.86 -0.80 -14.18
CA SER A 528 19.88 0.25 -13.88
C SER A 528 20.01 0.79 -12.46
N TRP A 529 20.35 -0.05 -11.48
CA TRP A 529 20.67 0.42 -10.14
C TRP A 529 21.94 1.27 -10.11
N ILE A 530 23.01 0.85 -10.79
CA ILE A 530 24.23 1.66 -10.95
C ILE A 530 23.87 3.00 -11.59
N ARG A 531 23.11 3.00 -12.68
CA ARG A 531 22.67 4.24 -13.34
C ARG A 531 21.87 5.15 -12.40
N TYR A 532 21.01 4.58 -11.56
CA TYR A 532 20.23 5.30 -10.55
C TYR A 532 21.13 5.90 -9.45
N LEU A 533 22.14 5.17 -8.98
CA LEU A 533 23.11 5.64 -7.98
C LEU A 533 23.97 6.82 -8.48
N GLY A 534 24.06 7.03 -9.81
CA GLY A 534 24.68 8.23 -10.39
C GLY A 534 23.98 9.55 -10.01
N GLY A 535 22.82 9.49 -9.35
CA GLY A 535 22.22 10.62 -8.65
C GLY A 535 21.43 11.59 -9.52
N LYS A 536 21.25 11.28 -10.81
CA LYS A 536 20.43 12.07 -11.74
C LYS A 536 19.58 11.18 -12.62
N ASP A 537 18.34 11.58 -12.87
CA ASP A 537 17.46 10.88 -13.82
C ASP A 537 17.76 11.25 -15.29
N GLU A 538 16.98 10.70 -16.22
CA GLU A 538 17.16 10.96 -17.66
C GLU A 538 16.73 12.36 -18.10
N SER A 539 16.01 13.08 -17.24
CA SER A 539 15.70 14.50 -17.39
C SER A 539 16.71 15.41 -16.68
N ASN A 540 17.85 14.85 -16.24
CA ASN A 540 18.92 15.54 -15.51
C ASN A 540 18.47 16.16 -14.17
N ARG A 541 17.38 15.66 -13.58
CA ARG A 541 16.90 16.05 -12.24
C ARG A 541 17.61 15.22 -11.17
N PRO A 542 17.90 15.81 -10.00
CA PRO A 542 18.57 15.08 -8.92
C PRO A 542 17.69 13.97 -8.36
N ILE A 543 18.30 12.81 -8.11
CA ILE A 543 17.69 11.66 -7.44
C ILE A 543 18.07 11.71 -5.96
N ILE A 544 17.08 11.65 -5.09
CA ILE A 544 17.31 11.53 -3.64
C ILE A 544 17.60 10.06 -3.33
N LEU A 545 18.87 9.75 -3.07
CA LEU A 545 19.29 8.41 -2.70
C LEU A 545 18.95 8.14 -1.23
N SER A 546 18.11 7.14 -1.00
CA SER A 546 17.77 6.65 0.34
C SER A 546 18.30 5.22 0.50
N ASP A 547 19.60 5.10 0.74
CA ASP A 547 20.28 3.83 0.94
C ASP A 547 21.49 4.05 1.87
N VAL A 548 21.34 3.63 3.13
CA VAL A 548 22.35 3.83 4.16
C VAL A 548 23.64 3.07 3.80
N LEU A 549 23.49 1.81 3.38
CA LEU A 549 24.64 0.95 3.09
C LEU A 549 25.37 1.41 1.82
N ALA A 550 24.65 1.82 0.77
CA ALA A 550 25.28 2.37 -0.43
C ALA A 550 26.04 3.67 -0.13
N THR A 551 25.56 4.48 0.82
CA THR A 551 26.23 5.71 1.25
C THR A 551 27.51 5.39 2.02
N GLU A 552 27.44 4.47 2.99
CA GLU A 552 28.61 4.01 3.77
C GLU A 552 29.70 3.40 2.89
N LEU A 553 29.29 2.63 1.88
CA LEU A 553 30.18 2.00 0.90
C LEU A 553 30.58 2.93 -0.26
N LYS A 554 30.11 4.18 -0.26
CA LYS A 554 30.40 5.19 -1.30
C LYS A 554 30.09 4.73 -2.73
N LEU A 555 29.04 3.93 -2.91
CA LEU A 555 28.72 3.34 -4.22
C LEU A 555 28.34 4.40 -5.27
N HIS A 556 27.83 5.55 -4.85
CA HIS A 556 27.53 6.68 -5.73
C HIS A 556 28.79 7.23 -6.44
N GLU A 557 29.97 7.13 -5.84
CA GLU A 557 31.23 7.56 -6.47
C GLU A 557 31.59 6.63 -7.65
N LEU A 558 31.37 5.32 -7.48
CA LEU A 558 31.59 4.28 -8.50
C LEU A 558 30.56 4.32 -9.63
N ALA A 559 29.40 4.93 -9.35
CA ALA A 559 28.30 5.12 -10.29
C ALA A 559 28.34 6.49 -11.00
N SER A 560 29.42 7.25 -10.87
CA SER A 560 29.51 8.59 -11.47
C SER A 560 29.45 8.57 -13.00
N GLU A 561 28.75 9.55 -13.59
CA GLU A 561 28.62 9.73 -15.06
C GLU A 561 29.97 9.80 -15.78
N THR A 562 31.01 10.29 -15.11
CA THR A 562 32.33 10.47 -15.70
C THR A 562 33.13 9.17 -15.80
N ARG A 563 32.82 8.15 -14.99
CA ARG A 563 33.49 6.84 -15.05
C ARG A 563 32.69 5.73 -14.32
N PRO A 564 31.55 5.27 -14.87
CA PRO A 564 30.80 4.21 -14.21
C PRO A 564 31.48 2.85 -14.46
N SER A 565 32.08 2.27 -13.42
CA SER A 565 32.81 0.99 -13.49
C SER A 565 31.99 -0.14 -12.88
N ALA A 566 31.43 -1.00 -13.73
CA ALA A 566 30.69 -2.18 -13.27
C ALA A 566 31.61 -3.17 -12.54
N ILE A 567 32.87 -3.29 -12.94
CA ILE A 567 33.83 -4.20 -12.29
C ILE A 567 34.14 -3.73 -10.87
N GLU A 568 34.38 -2.43 -10.66
CA GLU A 568 34.63 -1.88 -9.31
C GLU A 568 33.37 -1.99 -8.45
N MET A 569 32.19 -1.73 -9.02
CA MET A 569 30.91 -1.92 -8.34
C MET A 569 30.73 -3.38 -7.88
N LEU A 570 30.92 -4.34 -8.79
CA LEU A 570 30.80 -5.78 -8.49
C LEU A 570 31.89 -6.29 -7.53
N SER A 571 33.00 -5.56 -7.39
CA SER A 571 34.08 -5.89 -6.45
C SER A 571 33.73 -5.58 -4.99
N VAL A 572 32.62 -4.88 -4.74
CA VAL A 572 32.08 -4.64 -3.41
C VAL A 572 31.48 -5.95 -2.86
N ARG A 573 32.35 -6.77 -2.27
CA ARG A 573 32.03 -8.13 -1.78
C ARG A 573 30.84 -8.18 -0.81
N GLN A 574 30.62 -7.12 -0.02
CA GLN A 574 29.48 -7.05 0.90
C GLN A 574 28.13 -7.08 0.17
N VAL A 575 28.07 -6.56 -1.06
CA VAL A 575 26.84 -6.53 -1.87
C VAL A 575 26.82 -7.71 -2.85
N PHE A 576 27.92 -7.96 -3.55
CA PHE A 576 27.94 -8.86 -4.71
C PHE A 576 28.73 -10.16 -4.49
N GLY A 577 29.35 -10.36 -3.33
CA GLY A 577 30.21 -11.51 -3.10
C GLY A 577 31.35 -11.57 -4.12
N ASP A 578 31.51 -12.71 -4.79
CA ASP A 578 32.59 -12.97 -5.75
C ASP A 578 32.19 -12.73 -7.21
N LEU A 579 31.08 -12.03 -7.49
CA LEU A 579 30.57 -11.84 -8.85
C LEU A 579 31.54 -11.08 -9.78
N ALA A 580 32.44 -10.25 -9.25
CA ALA A 580 33.48 -9.60 -10.04
C ALA A 580 34.45 -10.58 -10.73
N ASN A 581 34.53 -11.83 -10.24
CA ASN A 581 35.45 -12.84 -10.79
C ASN A 581 34.92 -13.49 -12.08
N ASP A 582 33.61 -13.45 -12.36
CA ASP A 582 33.07 -13.90 -13.65
C ASP A 582 33.13 -12.75 -14.65
N GLN A 583 34.20 -12.74 -15.46
CA GLN A 583 34.44 -11.68 -16.45
C GLN A 583 33.29 -11.53 -17.45
N ARG A 584 32.65 -12.63 -17.87
CA ARG A 584 31.54 -12.58 -18.84
C ARG A 584 30.35 -11.83 -18.23
N PHE A 585 30.05 -12.09 -16.96
CA PHE A 585 28.98 -11.37 -16.26
C PHE A 585 29.33 -9.90 -16.04
N ALA A 586 30.55 -9.60 -15.58
CA ALA A 586 30.98 -8.23 -15.34
C ALA A 586 30.96 -7.37 -16.61
N GLU A 587 31.39 -7.93 -17.75
CA GLU A 587 31.30 -7.28 -19.07
C GLU A 587 29.83 -7.05 -19.50
N THR A 588 28.94 -7.99 -19.18
CA THR A 588 27.50 -7.85 -19.47
C THR A 588 26.88 -6.70 -18.66
N VAL A 589 27.21 -6.58 -17.37
CA VAL A 589 26.78 -5.45 -16.53
C VAL A 589 27.37 -4.14 -17.04
N GLN A 590 28.66 -4.12 -17.40
CA GLN A 590 29.31 -2.93 -17.96
C GLN A 590 28.63 -2.47 -19.26
N ASN A 591 28.23 -3.40 -20.12
CA ASN A 591 27.48 -3.09 -21.33
C ASN A 591 26.10 -2.51 -21.01
N ALA A 592 25.38 -3.05 -20.02
CA ALA A 592 24.11 -2.50 -19.57
C ALA A 592 24.28 -1.05 -19.10
N VAL A 593 25.24 -0.80 -18.21
CA VAL A 593 25.57 0.53 -17.68
C VAL A 593 25.88 1.50 -18.83
N LYS A 594 26.74 1.10 -19.77
CA LYS A 594 27.11 1.91 -20.93
C LYS A 594 25.88 2.34 -21.73
N LEU A 595 25.04 1.39 -22.14
CA LEU A 595 23.84 1.69 -22.92
C LEU A 595 22.85 2.58 -22.15
N LEU A 596 22.71 2.38 -20.83
CA LEU A 596 21.85 3.21 -19.99
C LEU A 596 22.31 4.67 -19.92
N TYR A 597 23.62 4.94 -19.95
CA TYR A 597 24.15 6.30 -20.02
C TYR A 597 24.10 6.90 -21.43
N GLU A 598 24.37 6.10 -22.47
CA GLU A 598 24.49 6.60 -23.85
C GLU A 598 23.14 6.72 -24.56
N GLU A 599 22.20 5.82 -24.31
CA GLU A 599 20.96 5.67 -25.09
C GLU A 599 19.67 5.79 -24.27
N GLY A 600 19.80 5.80 -22.94
CA GLY A 600 18.68 5.82 -22.00
C GLY A 600 18.01 4.46 -21.78
N SER A 601 17.17 4.39 -20.76
CA SER A 601 16.58 3.18 -20.19
C SER A 601 15.62 2.50 -21.15
N LYS A 602 14.79 3.29 -21.85
CA LYS A 602 13.81 2.75 -22.80
C LYS A 602 14.50 2.05 -23.98
N THR A 603 15.42 2.73 -24.65
CA THR A 603 16.17 2.17 -25.79
C THR A 603 17.00 0.96 -25.37
N THR A 604 17.66 1.05 -24.22
CA THR A 604 18.45 -0.06 -23.67
C THR A 604 17.57 -1.28 -23.42
N LEU A 605 16.42 -1.10 -22.78
CA LEU A 605 15.47 -2.17 -22.47
C LEU A 605 14.96 -2.85 -23.76
N GLU A 606 14.57 -2.07 -24.77
CA GLU A 606 14.13 -2.58 -26.07
C GLU A 606 15.21 -3.44 -26.75
N LYS A 607 16.48 -3.01 -26.71
CA LYS A 607 17.62 -3.80 -27.21
C LYS A 607 17.86 -5.06 -26.39
N TRP A 608 17.72 -4.98 -25.07
CA TRP A 608 18.01 -6.09 -24.16
C TRP A 608 17.03 -7.24 -24.30
N ILE A 609 15.73 -6.94 -24.48
CA ILE A 609 14.70 -7.97 -24.66
C ILE A 609 14.68 -8.58 -26.07
N SER A 610 15.18 -7.83 -27.07
CA SER A 610 15.19 -8.24 -28.49
C SER A 610 16.50 -8.89 -28.96
N GLY A 611 17.59 -8.78 -28.18
CA GLY A 611 18.89 -9.33 -28.52
C GLY A 611 18.88 -10.86 -28.69
N PRO A 612 19.83 -11.42 -29.48
CA PRO A 612 19.92 -12.85 -29.71
C PRO A 612 20.18 -13.58 -28.38
N ARG A 613 19.16 -14.28 -27.92
CA ARG A 613 19.21 -15.13 -26.73
C ARG A 613 20.00 -16.36 -27.11
N SER A 614 21.10 -16.65 -26.44
CA SER A 614 21.81 -17.93 -26.61
C SER A 614 20.86 -19.05 -26.20
N SER A 615 20.20 -19.63 -27.21
CA SER A 615 19.36 -20.82 -27.07
C SER A 615 20.26 -22.02 -26.82
N HIS A 616 20.66 -22.21 -25.57
CA HIS A 616 21.20 -23.50 -25.15
C HIS A 616 20.02 -24.41 -24.82
N LYS A 617 19.59 -25.15 -25.86
CA LYS A 617 18.92 -26.44 -25.70
C LYS A 617 19.79 -27.40 -24.91
#